data_AF-A0A356IQV1-F1
#
_entry.id   AF-A0A356IQV1-F1
#
_cell.length_a   1.000
_cell.length_b   1.000
_cell.length_c   1.000
_cell.angle_alpha   90.00
_cell.angle_beta   90.00
_cell.angle_gamma   90.00
#
_symmetry.space_group_name_H-M   'P 1'
#
loop_
_entity.id
_entity.type
_entity.pdbx_description
1 polymer ?
#
loop_
_entity_poly.entity_id
_entity_poly.type
_entity_poly.pdbx_seq_one_letter_code
_entity_poly.pdbx_strand_id
1 'polypeptide(L)'
;PDILFFDEPTTGLDPIMADVINDLIRNQVKRLGATAITITHDMASARKIADHVAMIYQGRIIWHGPVEEIDHSGNPYVDQFIHGRADGPIQMELRRP
;
A
#
# COMPACT_ATOMS: atom_id res chain seq x y z
N PRO A 1 -5.68 -2.94 -22.11
CA PRO A 1 -5.69 -4.07 -21.17
C PRO A 1 -6.66 -3.72 -20.04
N ASP A 2 -7.41 -4.70 -19.55
CA ASP A 2 -8.46 -4.43 -18.56
C ASP A 2 -7.90 -4.32 -17.13
N ILE A 3 -6.77 -5.00 -16.86
CA ILE A 3 -6.11 -5.05 -15.56
C ILE A 3 -4.61 -4.79 -15.71
N LEU A 4 -4.07 -3.93 -14.85
CA LEU A 4 -2.65 -3.67 -14.66
C LEU A 4 -2.22 -4.14 -13.26
N PHE A 5 -1.06 -4.79 -13.17
CA PHE A 5 -0.52 -5.28 -11.91
C PHE A 5 0.87 -4.70 -11.68
N PHE A 6 1.08 -4.08 -10.52
CA PHE A 6 2.35 -3.48 -10.13
C PHE A 6 2.83 -4.14 -8.84
N ASP A 7 4.00 -4.74 -8.88
CA ASP A 7 4.68 -5.28 -7.69
C ASP A 7 5.79 -4.33 -7.28
N GLU A 8 5.60 -3.64 -6.16
CA GLU A 8 6.54 -2.68 -5.58
C GLU A 8 7.16 -1.67 -6.60
N PRO A 9 6.33 -0.90 -7.33
CA PRO A 9 6.80 -0.12 -8.48
C PRO A 9 7.75 1.04 -8.13
N THR A 10 7.82 1.42 -6.87
CA THR A 10 8.63 2.54 -6.36
C THR A 10 9.78 2.11 -5.46
N THR A 11 9.99 0.80 -5.26
CA THR A 11 11.08 0.30 -4.39
C THR A 11 12.45 0.71 -4.91
N GLY A 12 13.29 1.23 -4.01
CA GLY A 12 14.65 1.68 -4.32
C GLY A 12 14.75 3.06 -4.97
N LEU A 13 13.62 3.73 -5.23
CA LEU A 13 13.61 5.11 -5.69
C LEU A 13 13.69 6.09 -4.52
N ASP A 14 14.27 7.26 -4.77
CA ASP A 14 14.14 8.37 -3.84
C ASP A 14 12.69 8.90 -3.81
N PRO A 15 12.29 9.61 -2.74
CA PRO A 15 10.90 10.06 -2.59
C PRO A 15 10.37 10.92 -3.75
N ILE A 16 11.21 11.69 -4.44
CA ILE A 16 10.78 12.55 -5.55
C ILE A 16 10.46 11.69 -6.77
N MET A 17 11.35 10.76 -7.12
CA MET A 17 11.14 9.86 -8.25
C MET A 17 9.98 8.91 -8.01
N ALA A 18 9.83 8.38 -6.79
CA ALA A 18 8.67 7.58 -6.40
C ALA A 18 7.36 8.34 -6.64
N ASP A 19 7.31 9.63 -6.25
CA ASP A 19 6.14 10.48 -6.42
C ASP A 19 5.75 10.69 -7.90
N VAL A 20 6.75 10.88 -8.77
CA VAL A 20 6.57 10.97 -10.24
C VAL A 20 6.03 9.68 -10.83
N ILE A 21 6.57 8.53 -10.42
CA ILE A 21 6.09 7.21 -10.86
C ILE A 21 4.65 6.98 -10.40
N ASN A 22 4.31 7.33 -9.17
CA ASN A 22 2.95 7.23 -8.66
C ASN A 22 1.96 8.08 -9.47
N ASP A 23 2.31 9.31 -9.84
CA ASP A 23 1.48 10.15 -10.71
C ASP A 23 1.31 9.55 -12.09
N LEU A 24 2.39 9.00 -12.66
CA LEU A 24 2.34 8.34 -13.95
C LEU A 24 1.35 7.16 -13.90
N ILE A 25 1.49 6.26 -12.92
CA ILE A 25 0.60 5.11 -12.74
C ILE A 25 -0.85 5.57 -12.66
N ARG A 26 -1.17 6.49 -11.74
CA ARG A 26 -2.53 6.98 -11.53
C ARG A 26 -3.13 7.58 -12.81
N ASN A 27 -2.36 8.39 -13.52
CA ASN A 27 -2.81 9.03 -14.76
C ASN A 27 -3.01 8.02 -15.89
N GLN A 28 -2.13 7.01 -16.00
CA GLN A 28 -2.27 5.95 -17.00
C GLN A 28 -3.51 5.10 -16.76
N VAL A 29 -3.75 4.69 -15.52
CA VAL A 29 -4.91 3.88 -15.11
C VAL A 29 -6.21 4.61 -15.46
N LYS A 30 -6.32 5.89 -15.07
CA LYS A 30 -7.48 6.73 -15.40
C LYS A 30 -7.68 6.91 -16.88
N ARG A 31 -6.61 7.20 -17.63
CA ARG A 31 -6.69 7.43 -19.07
C ARG A 31 -7.10 6.18 -19.85
N LEU A 32 -6.63 5.02 -19.41
CA LEU A 32 -6.94 3.73 -20.03
C LEU A 32 -8.30 3.18 -19.60
N GLY A 33 -8.90 3.70 -18.52
CA GLY A 33 -10.09 3.12 -17.91
C GLY A 33 -9.85 1.70 -17.38
N ALA A 34 -8.60 1.39 -17.02
CA ALA A 34 -8.19 0.07 -16.55
C ALA A 34 -8.34 -0.05 -15.03
N THR A 35 -8.46 -1.28 -14.53
CA THR A 35 -8.27 -1.58 -13.11
C THR A 35 -6.78 -1.76 -12.83
N ALA A 36 -6.27 -1.20 -11.73
CA ALA A 36 -4.90 -1.45 -11.29
C ALA A 36 -4.87 -2.09 -9.91
N ILE A 37 -3.98 -3.05 -9.74
CA ILE A 37 -3.63 -3.64 -8.43
C ILE A 37 -2.16 -3.35 -8.20
N THR A 38 -1.86 -2.65 -7.11
CA THR A 38 -0.49 -2.34 -6.71
C THR A 38 -0.18 -2.95 -5.36
N ILE A 39 0.94 -3.67 -5.28
CA ILE A 39 1.52 -4.15 -4.03
C ILE A 39 2.59 -3.15 -3.60
N THR A 40 2.50 -2.66 -2.37
CA THR A 40 3.50 -1.78 -1.79
C THR A 40 3.43 -1.82 -0.27
N HIS A 41 4.57 -1.59 0.36
CA HIS A 41 4.67 -1.33 1.79
C HIS A 41 4.81 0.17 2.11
N ASP A 42 4.92 1.02 1.08
CA ASP A 42 5.00 2.48 1.23
C ASP A 42 3.59 3.10 1.25
N MET A 43 3.27 3.69 2.40
CA MET A 43 1.99 4.33 2.62
C MET A 43 1.81 5.65 1.86
N ALA A 44 2.89 6.34 1.47
CA ALA A 44 2.78 7.53 0.63
C ALA A 44 2.31 7.13 -0.77
N SER A 45 2.92 6.08 -1.35
CA SER A 45 2.49 5.50 -2.61
C SER A 45 1.05 4.98 -2.53
N ALA A 46 0.71 4.17 -1.52
CA ALA A 46 -0.63 3.61 -1.35
C ALA A 46 -1.71 4.70 -1.29
N ARG A 47 -1.52 5.75 -0.47
CA ARG A 47 -2.46 6.87 -0.36
C ARG A 47 -2.59 7.70 -1.64
N LYS A 48 -1.54 7.74 -2.47
CA LYS A 48 -1.53 8.54 -3.70
C LYS A 48 -2.22 7.84 -4.86
N ILE A 49 -2.02 6.53 -5.01
CA ILE A 49 -2.47 5.79 -6.21
C ILE A 49 -3.78 5.02 -6.02
N ALA A 50 -4.09 4.59 -4.79
CA ALA A 50 -5.17 3.65 -4.56
C ALA A 50 -6.49 4.37 -4.27
N ASP A 51 -7.59 3.83 -4.81
CA ASP A 51 -8.95 4.19 -4.37
C ASP A 51 -9.38 3.30 -3.19
N HIS A 52 -8.95 2.03 -3.19
CA HIS A 52 -9.19 1.05 -2.14
C HIS A 52 -7.87 0.36 -1.73
N VAL A 53 -7.76 0.02 -0.44
CA VAL A 53 -6.59 -0.65 0.11
C VAL A 53 -7.03 -1.92 0.84
N ALA A 54 -6.21 -2.97 0.75
CA ALA A 54 -6.35 -4.19 1.54
C ALA A 54 -5.03 -4.50 2.23
N MET A 55 -5.08 -4.80 3.54
CA MET A 55 -3.91 -5.21 4.30
C MET A 55 -3.87 -6.72 4.43
N ILE A 56 -2.73 -7.32 4.05
CA ILE A 56 -2.47 -8.75 4.18
C ILE A 56 -1.54 -8.98 5.37
N TYR A 57 -1.93 -9.88 6.27
CA TYR A 57 -1.10 -10.37 7.35
C TYR A 57 -1.25 -11.88 7.48
N GLN A 58 -0.13 -12.60 7.55
CA GLN A 58 -0.08 -14.07 7.60
C GLN A 58 -0.94 -14.77 6.52
N GLY A 59 -0.90 -14.25 5.29
CA GLY A 59 -1.63 -14.81 4.15
C GLY A 59 -3.13 -14.57 4.17
N ARG A 60 -3.64 -13.68 5.03
CA ARG A 60 -5.06 -13.32 5.12
C ARG A 60 -5.24 -11.82 4.96
N ILE A 61 -6.32 -11.42 4.30
CA ILE A 61 -6.77 -10.03 4.29
C ILE A 61 -7.38 -9.76 5.67
N ILE A 62 -6.73 -8.92 6.45
CA ILE A 62 -7.16 -8.55 7.81
C ILE A 62 -7.96 -7.26 7.83
N TRP A 63 -7.89 -6.47 6.76
CA TRP A 63 -8.65 -5.25 6.58
C TRP A 63 -8.75 -4.91 5.08
N HIS A 64 -9.88 -4.35 4.67
CA HIS A 64 -10.05 -3.77 3.34
C HIS A 64 -11.04 -2.60 3.43
N GLY A 65 -10.80 -1.54 2.66
CA GLY A 65 -11.67 -0.37 2.66
C GLY A 65 -11.23 0.71 1.68
N PRO A 66 -11.99 1.81 1.57
CA PRO A 66 -11.53 3.03 0.91
C PRO A 66 -10.21 3.50 1.55
N VAL A 67 -9.34 4.09 0.75
CA VAL A 67 -8.04 4.57 1.24
C VAL A 67 -8.20 5.65 2.32
N GLU A 68 -9.28 6.41 2.28
CA GLU A 68 -9.62 7.46 3.25
C GLU A 68 -9.96 6.92 4.63
N GLU A 69 -10.39 5.66 4.72
CA GLU A 69 -10.76 5.01 5.98
C GLU A 69 -9.56 4.35 6.68
N ILE A 70 -8.37 4.32 6.05
CA ILE A 70 -7.24 3.56 6.58
C ILE A 70 -6.78 4.03 7.96
N ASP A 71 -6.77 5.35 8.17
CA ASP A 71 -6.37 5.97 9.44
C ASP A 71 -7.44 5.77 10.54
N HIS A 72 -8.67 5.41 10.15
CA HIS A 72 -9.80 5.14 11.05
C HIS A 72 -10.29 3.69 10.95
N SER A 73 -9.42 2.77 10.51
CA SER A 73 -9.77 1.37 10.23
C SER A 73 -10.29 0.58 11.43
N GLY A 74 -10.07 1.07 12.66
CA GLY A 74 -10.39 0.36 13.90
C GLY A 74 -9.59 -0.93 14.10
N ASN A 75 -8.60 -1.19 13.24
CA ASN A 75 -7.81 -2.41 13.26
C ASN A 75 -6.41 -2.11 13.83
N PRO A 76 -6.01 -2.75 14.95
CA PRO A 76 -4.71 -2.46 15.60
C PRO A 76 -3.51 -2.87 14.75
N TYR A 77 -3.66 -3.84 13.83
CA TYR A 77 -2.60 -4.21 12.89
C TYR A 77 -2.39 -3.13 11.83
N VAL A 78 -3.49 -2.59 11.29
CA VAL A 78 -3.46 -1.48 10.33
C VAL A 78 -2.86 -0.25 11.00
N ASP A 79 -3.35 0.10 12.19
CA ASP A 79 -2.84 1.24 12.98
C ASP A 79 -1.34 1.13 13.24
N GLN A 80 -0.85 -0.05 13.65
CA GLN A 80 0.58 -0.25 13.85
C GLN A 80 1.38 -0.06 12.55
N PHE A 81 0.92 -0.64 11.44
CA PHE A 81 1.61 -0.61 10.16
C PHE A 81 1.67 0.80 9.56
N ILE A 82 0.54 1.51 9.49
CA ILE A 82 0.48 2.83 8.85
C ILE A 82 1.25 3.91 9.61
N HIS A 83 1.42 3.74 10.93
CA HIS A 83 2.18 4.63 11.79
C HIS A 83 3.64 4.17 11.99
N GLY A 84 4.03 3.00 11.46
CA GLY A 84 5.38 2.46 11.63
C GLY A 84 5.77 2.22 13.09
N ARG A 85 4.82 1.83 13.95
CA ARG A 85 5.09 1.61 15.38
C ARG A 85 5.81 0.28 15.61
N ALA A 86 6.86 0.31 16.43
CA ALA A 86 7.60 -0.88 16.82
C ALA A 86 6.76 -1.83 17.70
N ASP A 87 5.89 -1.27 18.55
CA ASP A 87 5.01 -2.02 19.44
C ASP A 87 3.62 -2.21 18.83
N GLY A 88 3.08 -3.42 18.96
CA GLY A 88 1.73 -3.77 18.53
C GLY A 88 1.55 -5.25 18.26
N PRO A 89 0.42 -5.65 17.64
CA PRO A 89 0.13 -7.07 17.39
C PRO A 89 1.01 -7.70 16.28
N ILE A 90 1.62 -6.90 15.41
CA ILE A 90 2.64 -7.35 14.46
C ILE A 90 3.95 -7.51 15.23
N GLN A 91 4.29 -8.76 15.55
CA GLN A 91 5.58 -9.10 16.12
C GLN A 91 6.54 -9.48 15.00
N MET A 92 7.64 -8.74 14.84
CA MET A 92 8.75 -9.19 14.02
C MET A 92 9.52 -10.25 14.78
N GLU A 93 9.49 -11.49 14.29
CA GLU A 93 10.48 -12.47 14.69
C GLU A 93 11.84 -11.97 14.21
N LEU A 94 12.59 -11.33 15.11
CA LEU A 94 14.02 -11.12 14.94
C LEU A 94 14.63 -12.50 14.72
N ARG A 95 14.88 -12.85 13.45
CA ARG A 95 15.73 -13.98 13.11
C ARG A 95 17.07 -13.67 13.73
N ARG A 96 17.34 -14.30 14.88
CA ARG A 96 18.67 -14.29 15.48
C ARG A 96 19.61 -14.96 14.46
N PRO A 97 20.74 -14.31 14.11
CA PRO A 97 21.70 -14.87 13.17
C PRO A 97 22.24 -16.22 13.65
#